data_AF-A0A183ACY6-F1
#
_entry.id   AF-A0A183ACY6-F1
#
_cell.length_a   1.000
_cell.length_b   1.000
_cell.length_c   1.000
_cell.angle_alpha   90.00
_cell.angle_beta   90.00
_cell.angle_gamma   90.00
#
_symmetry.space_group_name_H-M   'P 1'
#
loop_
_entity.id
_entity.type
_entity.pdbx_description
1 polymer ?
#
loop_
_entity_poly.entity_id
_entity_poly.type
_entity_poly.pdbx_seq_one_letter_code
_entity_poly.pdbx_strand_id
1 'polypeptide(L)' 'MAGLQEIVTKVMEAVDADGDGKISKEEFLKCCKTEQERKELLALFEKFDSDGSETIDAKELLKMVEAERAK' A
#
# COMPACT_ATOMS: atom_id res chain seq x y z
N MET A 1 -7.36 14.78 13.48
CA MET A 1 -6.20 14.58 12.58
C MET A 1 -6.50 13.40 11.66
N ALA A 2 -7.08 13.68 10.48
CA ALA A 2 -7.67 12.68 9.56
C ALA A 2 -6.92 12.59 8.21
N GLY A 3 -5.64 13.00 8.15
CA GLY A 3 -4.91 13.11 6.87
C GLY A 3 -4.35 11.79 6.34
N LEU A 4 -3.85 10.90 7.22
CA LEU A 4 -3.16 9.68 6.75
C LEU A 4 -4.11 8.59 6.25
N GLN A 5 -5.26 8.37 6.91
CA GLN A 5 -6.27 7.43 6.42
C GLN A 5 -6.76 7.81 5.03
N GLU A 6 -6.92 9.10 4.76
CA GLU A 6 -7.37 9.57 3.46
C GLU A 6 -6.33 9.31 2.35
N ILE A 7 -5.05 9.48 2.65
CA ILE A 7 -3.96 9.15 1.70
C ILE A 7 -3.92 7.65 1.44
N VAL A 8 -4.06 6.84 2.48
CA VAL A 8 -4.10 5.38 2.38
C VAL A 8 -5.26 4.92 1.51
N THR A 9 -6.47 5.40 1.77
CA THR A 9 -7.65 5.05 0.96
C THR A 9 -7.48 5.51 -0.49
N LYS A 10 -6.96 6.71 -0.73
CA LYS A 10 -6.71 7.20 -2.09
C LYS A 10 -5.65 6.39 -2.84
N VAL A 11 -4.58 5.99 -2.16
CA VAL A 11 -3.54 5.13 -2.75
C VAL A 11 -4.11 3.75 -3.03
N MET A 12 -4.94 3.22 -2.13
CA MET A 12 -5.66 1.98 -2.36
C MET A 12 -6.55 2.08 -3.59
N GLU A 13 -7.45 3.05 -3.67
CA GLU A 13 -8.35 3.20 -4.82
C GLU A 13 -7.63 3.49 -6.15
N ALA A 14 -6.41 4.05 -6.10
CA ALA A 14 -5.63 4.30 -7.30
C ALA A 14 -4.91 3.05 -7.84
N VAL A 15 -4.64 2.06 -6.98
CA VAL A 15 -3.82 0.88 -7.30
C VAL A 15 -4.63 -0.43 -7.29
N ASP A 16 -5.63 -0.53 -6.42
CA ASP A 16 -6.61 -1.63 -6.31
C ASP A 16 -7.54 -1.57 -7.53
N ALA A 17 -7.16 -2.29 -8.58
CA ALA A 17 -7.85 -2.30 -9.86
C ALA A 17 -9.01 -3.30 -9.86
N ASP A 18 -8.92 -4.36 -9.04
CA ASP A 18 -9.95 -5.37 -8.89
C ASP A 18 -10.96 -5.04 -7.76
N GLY A 19 -10.66 -4.03 -6.93
CA GLY A 19 -11.54 -3.54 -5.87
C GLY A 19 -11.66 -4.52 -4.69
N ASP A 20 -10.65 -5.35 -4.48
CA ASP A 20 -10.67 -6.39 -3.43
C ASP A 20 -10.30 -5.83 -2.04
N GLY A 21 -9.95 -4.54 -1.98
CA GLY A 21 -9.54 -3.84 -0.76
C GLY A 21 -8.16 -4.26 -0.31
N LYS A 22 -7.34 -4.75 -1.24
CA LYS A 22 -5.94 -5.12 -1.06
C LYS A 22 -5.17 -4.67 -2.29
N ILE A 23 -3.87 -4.53 -2.15
CA ILE A 23 -3.00 -4.33 -3.30
C ILE A 23 -2.20 -5.60 -3.45
N SER A 24 -2.35 -6.28 -4.59
CA SER A 24 -1.58 -7.47 -4.91
C SER A 24 -0.36 -7.12 -5.76
N LYS A 25 0.71 -7.93 -5.66
CA LYS A 25 1.93 -7.77 -6.47
C LYS A 25 1.65 -7.73 -7.98
N GLU A 26 0.61 -8.41 -8.45
CA GLU A 26 0.14 -8.38 -9.84
C GLU A 26 -0.50 -7.04 -10.22
N GLU A 27 -1.34 -6.46 -9.36
CA GLU A 27 -1.91 -5.12 -9.56
C GLU A 27 -0.80 -4.07 -9.54
N PHE A 28 0.19 -4.28 -8.70
CA PHE A 28 1.42 -3.50 -8.66
C PHE A 28 2.18 -3.49 -9.98
N LEU A 29 2.36 -4.66 -10.59
CA LEU A 29 3.02 -4.82 -11.88
C LEU A 29 2.20 -4.22 -13.02
N LYS A 30 0.86 -4.26 -12.92
CA LYS A 30 -0.04 -3.60 -13.88
C LYS A 30 -0.05 -2.08 -13.75
N CYS A 31 0.06 -1.56 -12.53
CA CYS A 31 0.03 -0.13 -12.24
C CYS A 31 1.37 0.55 -12.55
N CYS A 32 2.49 -0.13 -12.26
CA CYS A 32 3.83 0.39 -12.55
C CYS A 32 4.18 0.25 -14.03
N LYS A 33 4.14 1.36 -14.78
CA LYS A 33 4.61 1.40 -16.18
C LYS A 33 6.12 1.64 -16.30
N THR A 34 6.76 2.15 -15.24
CA THR A 34 8.19 2.46 -15.22
C THR A 34 8.92 1.77 -14.06
N GLU A 35 10.20 1.46 -14.27
CA GLU A 35 11.08 0.86 -13.24
C GLU A 35 11.24 1.75 -11.99
N GLN A 36 11.10 3.07 -12.17
CA GLN A 36 11.22 4.02 -11.06
C GLN A 36 9.99 3.99 -10.16
N GLU A 37 8.78 4.06 -10.73
CA GLU A 37 7.53 3.84 -9.98
C GLU A 37 7.57 2.48 -9.28
N ARG A 38 8.03 1.44 -9.99
CA ARG A 38 8.17 0.10 -9.44
C ARG A 38 9.04 0.09 -8.18
N LYS A 39 10.18 0.80 -8.17
CA LYS A 39 11.08 0.86 -7.01
C LYS A 39 10.52 1.65 -5.84
N GLU A 40 9.94 2.83 -6.10
CA GLU A 40 9.37 3.67 -5.03
C GLU A 40 8.19 2.98 -4.37
N LEU A 41 7.32 2.41 -5.20
CA LEU A 41 6.20 1.62 -4.72
C LEU A 41 6.71 0.33 -4.04
N LEU A 42 7.69 -0.42 -4.57
CA LEU A 42 8.22 -1.62 -3.87
C LEU A 42 8.77 -1.28 -2.48
N ALA A 43 9.48 -0.15 -2.36
CA ALA A 43 10.04 0.29 -1.10
C ALA A 43 8.94 0.68 -0.10
N LEU A 44 7.84 1.29 -0.57
CA LEU A 44 6.63 1.45 0.23
C LEU A 44 6.05 0.08 0.58
N PHE A 45 6.03 -0.85 -0.37
CA PHE A 45 5.41 -2.16 -0.22
C PHE A 45 6.08 -3.00 0.85
N GLU A 46 7.39 -3.17 0.80
CA GLU A 46 8.19 -3.86 1.83
C GLU A 46 8.09 -3.17 3.19
N LYS A 47 7.81 -1.86 3.21
CA LYS A 47 7.64 -1.12 4.45
C LYS A 47 6.25 -1.30 5.07
N PHE A 48 5.25 -1.66 4.25
CA PHE A 48 3.87 -1.90 4.68
C PHE A 48 3.59 -3.39 4.93
N ASP A 49 4.02 -4.27 4.03
CA ASP A 49 3.91 -5.73 4.13
C ASP A 49 4.95 -6.25 5.14
N SER A 50 4.56 -6.27 6.41
CA SER A 50 5.40 -6.79 7.50
C SER A 50 5.22 -8.29 7.71
N ASP A 51 4.14 -8.87 7.20
CA ASP A 51 3.85 -10.31 7.29
C ASP A 51 4.52 -11.10 6.15
N GLY A 52 4.99 -10.41 5.10
CA GLY A 52 5.57 -11.04 3.91
C GLY A 52 4.51 -11.77 3.08
N SER A 53 3.28 -11.27 3.12
CA SER A 53 2.13 -11.84 2.42
C SER A 53 2.15 -11.52 0.92
N GLU A 54 3.06 -10.65 0.48
CA GLU A 54 3.18 -10.11 -0.88
C GLU A 54 1.91 -9.37 -1.35
N THR A 55 1.05 -9.03 -0.39
CA THR A 55 -0.17 -8.24 -0.56
C THR A 55 -0.27 -7.22 0.56
N ILE A 56 -0.84 -6.05 0.31
CA ILE A 56 -1.11 -5.08 1.37
C ILE A 56 -2.61 -4.94 1.53
N ASP A 57 -3.12 -5.40 2.66
CA ASP A 57 -4.51 -5.11 3.04
C ASP A 57 -4.64 -3.82 3.85
N ALA A 58 -5.87 -3.30 3.86
CA ALA A 58 -6.23 -2.07 4.58
C ALA A 58 -5.89 -2.16 6.07
N LYS A 59 -5.84 -3.38 6.63
CA LYS A 59 -5.45 -3.65 8.01
C LYS A 59 -3.96 -3.40 8.25
N GLU A 60 -3.08 -3.83 7.36
CA GLU A 60 -1.64 -3.58 7.48
C GLU A 60 -1.32 -2.10 7.34
N LEU A 61 -1.93 -1.42 6.37
CA LEU A 61 -1.84 0.03 6.22
C LEU A 61 -2.29 0.75 7.50
N LEU A 62 -3.45 0.39 8.05
CA LEU A 62 -3.97 1.00 9.29
C LEU A 62 -3.03 0.77 10.47
N LYS A 63 -2.57 -0.47 10.67
CA LYS A 63 -1.62 -0.84 11.73
C LYS A 63 -0.35 0.00 11.66
N MET A 64 0.18 0.24 10.47
CA MET A 64 1.41 0.99 10.27
C MET A 64 1.21 2.49 10.59
N VAL A 65 0.07 3.07 10.19
CA VAL A 65 -0.32 4.44 10.57
C VAL A 65 -0.45 4.60 12.08
N GLU A 66 -1.00 3.59 12.77
CA GLU A 66 -1.07 3.59 14.23
C GLU A 66 0.30 3.39 14.88
N ALA A 67 1.17 2.55 14.30
CA ALA A 67 2.52 2.30 14.78
C ALA A 67 3.47 3.51 14.62
N GLU A 68 3.40 4.24 13.51
CA GLU A 68 4.14 5.51 13.31
C GLU A 68 3.65 6.60 14.27
N ARG A 69 2.37 6.60 14.63
CA ARG A 69 1.81 7.53 15.63
C ARG A 69 2.24 7.27 17.07
N ALA A 70 2.72 6.05 17.36
CA ALA A 70 3.11 5.64 18.71
C ALA A 70 4.59 5.93 19.02
N LYS A 71 5.32 6.57 18.10
CA LYS A 71 6.69 7.06 18.30
C LYS A 71 6.71 8.54 18.64
#